data_AF-W6PJ32-F1
#
_entry.id   AF-W6PJ32-F1
#
_cell.length_a   1.000
_cell.length_b   1.000
_cell.length_c   1.000
_cell.angle_alpha   90.00
_cell.angle_beta   90.00
_cell.angle_gamma   90.00
#
_symmetry.space_group_name_H-M   'P 1'
#
loop_
_entity.id
_entity.type
_entity.pdbx_description
1 polymer ?
#
loop_
_entity_poly.entity_id
_entity_poly.type
_entity_poly.pdbx_seq_one_letter_code
_entity_poly.pdbx_strand_id
1 'polypeptide(L)'
;MKTSLLLVLVTGMFLVLTAGSCLQGKHIVGSKNYISKEVKADHFNEIKLVGSANISYWQDTCSHVEIHGSDNIIPLIETYVEGSTFIIKFKKNVTIWKGKLEIKSFCSGTE
;
A
#
# COMPACT_ATOMS: atom_id res chain seq x y z
N MET A 1 30.63 -10.83 -43.46
CA MET A 1 29.21 -10.41 -43.34
C MET A 1 28.41 -11.22 -42.33
N LYS A 2 28.54 -12.56 -42.27
CA LYS A 2 27.73 -13.43 -41.39
C LYS A 2 27.99 -13.26 -39.87
N THR A 3 29.25 -13.02 -39.48
CA THR A 3 29.66 -12.83 -38.07
C THR A 3 29.24 -11.49 -37.47
N SER A 4 29.17 -10.43 -38.30
CA SER A 4 28.71 -9.10 -37.88
C SER A 4 27.20 -9.07 -37.61
N LEU A 5 26.41 -9.85 -38.35
CA LEU A 5 24.96 -9.95 -38.14
C LEU A 5 24.64 -10.70 -36.83
N LEU A 6 25.39 -11.77 -36.55
CA LEU A 6 25.31 -12.52 -35.30
C LEU A 6 25.65 -11.65 -34.09
N LEU A 7 26.69 -10.82 -34.18
CA LEU A 7 27.07 -9.90 -33.10
C LEU A 7 25.97 -8.88 -32.79
N VAL A 8 25.37 -8.28 -33.83
CA VAL A 8 24.27 -7.31 -33.68
C VAL A 8 23.03 -7.96 -33.05
N LEU A 9 22.68 -9.19 -33.44
CA LEU A 9 21.58 -9.95 -32.86
C LEU A 9 21.80 -10.27 -31.38
N VAL A 10 23.01 -10.68 -31.00
CA VAL A 10 23.36 -11.00 -29.61
C VAL A 10 23.36 -9.75 -28.72
N THR A 11 23.91 -8.62 -29.19
CA THR A 11 23.86 -7.36 -28.44
C THR A 11 22.46 -6.77 -28.33
N GLY A 12 21.63 -6.91 -29.37
CA GLY A 12 20.23 -6.45 -29.34
C GLY A 12 19.38 -7.24 -28.34
N MET A 13 19.60 -8.56 -28.24
CA MET A 13 18.88 -9.43 -27.31
C MET A 13 19.26 -9.16 -25.84
N PHE A 14 20.50 -8.72 -25.56
CA PHE A 14 20.93 -8.33 -24.22
C PHE A 14 20.26 -7.03 -23.73
N LEU A 15 20.06 -6.06 -24.62
CA LEU A 15 19.35 -4.81 -24.30
C LEU A 15 17.87 -5.06 -23.95
N VAL A 16 17.19 -5.95 -24.67
CA VAL A 16 15.79 -6.31 -24.41
C VAL A 16 15.61 -6.99 -23.05
N LEU A 17 16.57 -7.82 -22.62
CA LEU A 17 16.51 -8.49 -21.32
C LEU A 17 16.66 -7.51 -20.14
N THR A 18 17.45 -6.45 -20.29
CA THR A 18 17.62 -5.44 -19.21
C THR A 18 16.39 -4.52 -19.04
N ALA A 19 15.65 -4.26 -20.12
CA ALA A 19 14.47 -3.37 -20.09
C ALA A 19 13.23 -3.99 -19.41
N GLY A 20 13.14 -5.33 -19.31
CA GLY A 20 12.01 -6.02 -18.69
C GLY A 20 11.95 -5.93 -17.16
N SER A 21 13.03 -5.48 -16.51
CA SER A 21 13.13 -5.43 -15.05
C SER A 21 12.36 -4.26 -14.40
N CYS A 22 11.97 -3.25 -15.17
CA CYS A 22 11.29 -2.05 -14.66
C CYS A 22 9.77 -2.20 -14.43
N LEU A 23 9.16 -3.35 -14.75
CA LEU A 23 7.70 -3.54 -14.70
C LEU A 23 7.21 -4.52 -13.62
N GLN A 24 8.03 -4.84 -12.61
CA GLN A 24 7.72 -5.87 -11.60
C GLN A 24 6.67 -5.47 -10.53
N GLY A 25 5.89 -4.42 -10.74
CA GLY A 25 4.82 -4.03 -9.81
C GLY A 25 3.63 -4.98 -9.91
N LYS A 26 3.19 -5.55 -8.78
CA LYS A 26 1.98 -6.38 -8.74
C LYS A 26 0.75 -5.50 -8.84
N HIS A 27 -0.02 -5.65 -9.91
CA HIS A 27 -1.26 -4.92 -10.11
C HIS A 27 -2.44 -5.64 -9.43
N ILE A 28 -3.17 -4.93 -8.57
CA ILE A 28 -4.30 -5.47 -7.81
C ILE A 28 -5.53 -4.61 -8.06
N VAL A 29 -6.61 -5.24 -8.51
CA VAL A 29 -7.92 -4.59 -8.65
C VAL A 29 -8.76 -4.89 -7.41
N GLY A 30 -9.41 -3.89 -6.83
CA GLY A 30 -10.29 -4.11 -5.67
C GLY A 30 -11.44 -5.06 -6.00
N SER A 31 -11.66 -6.05 -5.13
CA SER A 31 -12.70 -7.07 -5.30
C SER A 31 -14.12 -6.50 -5.25
N LYS A 32 -14.29 -5.29 -4.70
CA LYS A 32 -15.58 -4.67 -4.31
C LYS A 32 -16.33 -5.41 -3.20
N ASN A 33 -15.79 -6.49 -2.66
CA ASN A 33 -16.29 -7.09 -1.44
C ASN A 33 -15.70 -6.34 -0.24
N TYR A 34 -16.49 -5.47 0.37
CA TYR A 34 -16.01 -4.59 1.44
C TYR A 34 -16.14 -5.25 2.80
N ILE A 35 -15.06 -5.23 3.57
CA ILE A 35 -15.01 -5.73 4.94
C ILE A 35 -14.40 -4.65 5.85
N SER A 36 -14.67 -4.76 7.15
CA SER A 36 -14.01 -3.97 8.19
C SER A 36 -13.03 -4.84 8.96
N LYS A 37 -11.87 -4.27 9.28
CA LYS A 37 -10.86 -4.90 10.14
C LYS A 37 -10.44 -3.92 11.22
N GLU A 38 -10.61 -4.34 12.46
CA GLU A 38 -10.05 -3.63 13.61
C GLU A 38 -8.54 -3.90 13.71
N VAL A 39 -7.79 -2.84 13.99
CA VAL A 39 -6.35 -2.86 14.19
C VAL A 39 -6.07 -2.31 15.58
N LYS A 40 -5.45 -3.14 16.40
CA LYS A 40 -4.88 -2.70 17.68
C LYS A 40 -3.63 -1.86 17.40
N ALA A 41 -3.57 -0.69 18.01
CA ALA A 41 -2.43 0.20 17.95
C ALA A 41 -2.07 0.61 19.37
N ASP A 42 -0.77 0.77 19.64
CA ASP A 42 -0.30 1.41 20.87
C ASP A 42 -0.76 2.88 20.90
N HIS A 43 -0.52 3.59 22.00
CA HIS A 43 -0.87 5.01 22.08
C HIS A 43 -0.17 5.83 20.98
N PHE A 44 -0.93 6.68 20.29
CA PHE A 44 -0.45 7.60 19.27
C PHE A 44 -1.26 8.90 19.33
N ASN A 45 -0.64 10.02 18.93
CA ASN A 45 -1.27 11.34 18.85
C ASN A 45 -1.15 11.98 17.45
N GLU A 46 -0.47 11.30 16.53
CA GLU A 46 -0.33 11.71 15.13
C GLU A 46 -0.73 10.55 14.22
N ILE A 47 -1.36 10.85 13.08
CA ILE A 47 -1.69 9.86 12.05
C ILE A 47 -1.00 10.27 10.76
N LYS A 48 -0.24 9.33 10.17
CA LYS A 48 0.43 9.54 8.89
C LYS A 48 -0.02 8.52 7.85
N LEU A 49 -0.60 9.02 6.78
CA LEU A 49 -0.97 8.24 5.60
C LEU A 49 0.11 8.33 4.53
N VAL A 50 0.59 7.17 4.08
CA VAL A 50 1.48 7.06 2.91
C VAL A 50 0.72 6.34 1.80
N GLY A 51 0.04 7.13 0.97
CA GLY A 51 -0.76 6.65 -0.16
C GLY A 51 -2.08 7.39 -0.29
N SER A 52 -3.00 6.80 -1.04
CA SER A 52 -4.35 7.34 -1.24
C SER A 52 -5.37 6.55 -0.42
N ALA A 53 -6.01 7.23 0.53
CA ALA A 53 -7.12 6.70 1.32
C ALA A 53 -7.94 7.86 1.89
N ASN A 54 -9.20 7.61 2.22
CA ASN A 54 -10.00 8.54 3.00
C ASN A 54 -9.81 8.24 4.49
N ILE A 55 -9.56 9.27 5.28
CA ILE A 55 -9.44 9.16 6.73
C ILE A 55 -10.57 9.93 7.39
N SER A 56 -11.29 9.26 8.29
CA SER A 56 -12.25 9.86 9.20
C SER A 56 -11.71 9.75 10.61
N TYR A 57 -11.48 10.88 11.25
CA TYR A 57 -10.96 10.94 12.61
C TYR A 57 -12.10 11.24 13.59
N TRP A 58 -12.18 10.47 14.67
CA TRP A 58 -13.10 10.63 15.78
C TRP A 58 -12.30 10.64 17.08
N GLN A 59 -12.54 11.62 17.93
CA GLN A 59 -11.93 11.66 19.25
C GLN A 59 -12.80 10.84 20.21
N ASP A 60 -12.22 9.83 20.86
CA ASP A 60 -12.91 8.90 21.76
C ASP A 60 -11.95 8.36 22.83
N THR A 61 -12.44 7.98 24.00
CA THR A 61 -11.65 7.49 25.15
C THR A 61 -10.82 6.23 24.86
N CYS A 62 -11.21 5.41 23.89
CA CYS A 62 -10.54 4.17 23.52
C CYS A 62 -9.84 4.28 22.16
N SER A 63 -8.50 4.13 22.14
CA SER A 63 -7.71 4.15 20.91
C SER A 63 -7.85 2.85 20.12
N HIS A 64 -8.70 2.84 19.09
CA HIS A 64 -8.77 1.74 18.12
C HIS A 64 -8.91 2.30 16.70
N VAL A 65 -8.39 1.55 15.73
CA VAL A 65 -8.44 1.93 14.32
C VAL A 65 -9.21 0.87 13.56
N GLU A 66 -10.24 1.30 12.83
CA GLU A 66 -11.00 0.46 11.92
C GLU A 66 -10.58 0.76 10.48
N ILE A 67 -10.20 -0.27 9.74
CA ILE A 67 -9.88 -0.18 8.31
C ILE A 67 -11.01 -0.84 7.54
N HIS A 68 -11.69 -0.07 6.71
CA HIS A 68 -12.77 -0.51 5.85
C HIS A 68 -12.34 -0.44 4.38
N GLY A 69 -12.47 -1.55 3.66
CA GLY A 69 -12.05 -1.60 2.25
C GLY A 69 -12.25 -2.97 1.62
N SER A 70 -11.81 -3.13 0.38
CA SER A 70 -11.91 -4.44 -0.30
C SER A 70 -11.08 -5.50 0.43
N ASP A 71 -11.65 -6.69 0.61
CA ASP A 71 -11.04 -7.84 1.30
C ASP A 71 -9.64 -8.19 0.80
N ASN A 72 -9.39 -8.04 -0.51
CA ASN A 72 -8.11 -8.31 -1.15
C ASN A 72 -7.10 -7.15 -1.07
N ILE A 73 -7.56 -5.94 -0.70
CA ILE A 73 -6.72 -4.75 -0.50
C ILE A 73 -6.26 -4.63 0.95
N ILE A 74 -7.13 -4.93 1.93
CA ILE A 74 -6.81 -4.77 3.36
C ILE A 74 -5.51 -5.50 3.77
N PRO A 75 -5.22 -6.75 3.33
CA PRO A 75 -3.96 -7.44 3.65
C PRO A 75 -2.69 -6.79 3.06
N LEU A 76 -2.85 -5.82 2.16
CA LEU A 76 -1.77 -5.05 1.55
C LEU A 76 -1.46 -3.76 2.30
N ILE A 77 -2.23 -3.45 3.35
CA ILE A 77 -2.01 -2.30 4.22
C ILE A 77 -1.13 -2.73 5.38
N GLU A 78 -0.10 -1.95 5.65
CA GLU A 78 0.76 -2.05 6.81
C GLU A 78 0.41 -0.92 7.77
N THR A 79 0.25 -1.27 9.03
CA THR A 79 -0.04 -0.35 10.13
C THR A 79 0.89 -0.63 11.30
N TYR A 80 1.49 0.42 11.85
CA TYR A 80 2.35 0.34 13.02
C TYR A 80 2.49 1.72 13.66
N VAL A 81 2.89 1.76 14.93
CA VAL A 81 3.24 3.01 15.61
C VAL A 81 4.77 3.19 15.56
N GLU A 82 5.22 4.35 15.14
CA GLU A 82 6.63 4.77 15.17
C GLU A 82 6.74 6.05 16.00
N GLY A 83 7.34 5.95 17.19
CA GLY A 83 7.30 7.04 18.17
C GLY A 83 5.88 7.27 18.70
N SER A 84 5.28 8.40 18.37
CA SER A 84 3.87 8.73 18.68
C SER A 84 2.99 8.84 17.43
N THR A 85 3.52 8.45 16.27
CA THR A 85 2.83 8.53 14.98
C THR A 85 2.32 7.16 14.56
N PHE A 86 1.01 7.03 14.36
CA PHE A 86 0.40 5.87 13.74
C PHE A 86 0.57 5.95 12.22
N ILE A 87 1.42 5.07 11.69
CA ILE A 87 1.74 4.98 10.27
C ILE A 87 0.77 4.03 9.59
N ILE A 88 0.20 4.47 8.48
CA ILE A 88 -0.64 3.68 7.59
C ILE A 88 -0.05 3.77 6.19
N LYS A 89 0.33 2.64 5.61
CA LYS A 89 0.91 2.61 4.26
C LYS A 89 0.53 1.35 3.50
N PHE A 90 0.62 1.43 2.18
CA PHE A 90 0.57 0.22 1.35
C PHE A 90 1.93 -0.48 1.31
N LYS A 91 1.92 -1.81 1.16
CA LYS A 91 3.11 -2.60 0.85
C LYS A 91 3.84 -2.02 -0.37
N LYS A 92 5.16 -2.20 -0.41
CA LYS A 92 5.94 -1.81 -1.59
C LYS A 92 5.58 -2.70 -2.79
N ASN A 93 5.80 -2.17 -3.99
CA ASN A 93 5.62 -2.87 -5.27
C ASN A 93 4.19 -3.39 -5.54
N VAL A 94 3.18 -2.78 -4.92
CA VAL A 94 1.77 -3.00 -5.30
C VAL A 94 1.16 -1.73 -5.87
N THR A 95 0.45 -1.88 -6.99
CA THR A 95 -0.36 -0.82 -7.58
C THR A 95 -1.81 -1.22 -7.48
N ILE A 96 -2.62 -0.37 -6.84
CA ILE A 96 -4.04 -0.64 -6.60
C ILE A 96 -4.88 0.18 -7.57
N TRP A 97 -5.75 -0.50 -8.30
CA TRP A 97 -6.76 0.12 -9.16
C TRP A 97 -8.16 -0.18 -8.67
N LYS A 98 -9.04 0.82 -8.74
CA LYS A 98 -10.48 0.69 -8.44
C LYS A 98 -10.71 0.00 -7.09
N GLY A 99 -10.59 0.76 -6.01
CA GLY A 99 -10.87 0.28 -4.66
C GLY A 99 -11.28 1.44 -3.76
N LYS A 100 -12.20 1.18 -2.84
CA LYS A 100 -12.51 2.10 -1.73
C LYS A 100 -11.65 1.68 -0.54
N LEU A 101 -10.93 2.64 0.05
CA LEU A 101 -10.25 2.46 1.32
C LEU A 101 -10.63 3.64 2.22
N GLU A 102 -11.26 3.30 3.34
CA GLU A 102 -11.68 4.22 4.38
C GLU A 102 -11.08 3.77 5.69
N ILE A 103 -10.49 4.70 6.41
CA ILE A 103 -9.87 4.45 7.70
C ILE A 103 -10.59 5.31 8.71
N LYS A 104 -11.16 4.67 9.72
CA LYS A 104 -11.76 5.35 10.86
C LYS A 104 -10.82 5.21 12.04
N SER A 105 -10.34 6.33 12.54
CA SER A 105 -9.50 6.36 13.73
C SER A 105 -10.33 6.89 14.89
N PHE A 106 -10.37 6.14 15.99
CA PHE A 106 -10.96 6.56 17.25
C PHE A 106 -9.80 6.76 18.23
N CYS A 107 -9.56 7.99 18.69
CA CYS A 107 -8.37 8.33 19.47
C CYS A 107 -8.68 9.08 20.75
N SER A 108 -8.04 8.66 21.85
CA SER A 108 -8.12 9.37 23.12
C SER A 108 -7.48 10.75 22.97
N GLY A 109 -8.32 11.78 23.13
CA GLY A 109 -7.83 13.13 23.28
C GLY A 109 -7.14 13.29 24.61
N THR A 110 -5.84 13.58 24.59
CA THR A 110 -5.17 14.19 25.73
C THR A 110 -5.38 15.70 25.63
N GLU A 111 -6.07 16.27 26.62
CA GLU A 111 -6.12 17.71 26.90
C GLU A 111 -4.72 18.29 27.15
#